data_AF-A0A259MNN6-F1
#
_entry.id   AF-A0A259MNN6-F1
#
_cell.length_a   1.000
_cell.length_b   1.000
_cell.length_c   1.000
_cell.angle_alpha   90.00
_cell.angle_beta   90.00
_cell.angle_gamma   90.00
#
_symmetry.space_group_name_H-M   'P 1'
#
loop_
_entity.id
_entity.type
_entity.pdbx_description
1 polymer ?
#
loop_
_entity_poly.entity_id
_entity_poly.type
_entity_poly.pdbx_seq_one_letter_code
_entity_poly.pdbx_strand_id
1 'polypeptide(L)'
;LLFRYRARNFPASLSVAESQRWEAFCRQRLSDPEFGAPNTLAQFYAAMESLRVNCSPEQLQVLQQWQAYAQALQARLAISSVGI
;
A
#
# COMPACT_ATOMS: atom_id res chain seq x y z
N LEU A 1 8.08 15.20 -12.57
CA LEU A 1 7.15 14.37 -13.37
C LEU A 1 7.80 13.09 -13.91
N LEU A 2 8.99 13.14 -14.55
CA LEU A 2 9.63 11.96 -15.16
C LEU A 2 9.99 10.82 -14.18
N PHE A 3 10.54 11.13 -13.00
CA PHE A 3 10.95 10.11 -12.02
C PHE A 3 9.81 9.18 -11.61
N ARG A 4 8.66 9.74 -11.20
CA ARG A 4 7.48 8.94 -10.78
C ARG A 4 6.89 8.13 -11.94
N TYR A 5 6.98 8.65 -13.16
CA TYR A 5 6.54 7.92 -14.34
C TYR A 5 7.41 6.69 -14.61
N ARG A 6 8.75 6.85 -14.61
CA ARG A 6 9.69 5.73 -14.73
C ARG A 6 9.50 4.72 -13.61
N ALA A 7 9.40 5.18 -12.37
CA ALA A 7 9.29 4.29 -11.22
C ALA A 7 8.00 3.44 -11.22
N ARG A 8 6.92 3.96 -11.80
CA ARG A 8 5.64 3.22 -11.92
C ARG A 8 5.59 2.29 -13.12
N ASN A 9 6.10 2.72 -14.28
CA ASN A 9 5.90 2.01 -15.56
C ASN A 9 7.13 1.20 -15.99
N PHE A 10 8.33 1.62 -15.58
CA PHE A 10 9.62 1.03 -15.99
C PHE A 10 10.56 0.92 -14.78
N PRO A 11 10.20 0.19 -13.70
CA PRO A 11 10.99 0.12 -12.47
C PRO A 11 12.41 -0.43 -12.69
N ALA A 12 12.59 -1.32 -13.66
CA ALA A 12 13.90 -1.85 -14.05
C ALA A 12 14.85 -0.78 -14.65
N SER A 13 14.33 0.37 -15.07
CA SER A 13 15.15 1.48 -15.58
C SER A 13 15.78 2.32 -14.47
N LEU A 14 15.35 2.14 -13.21
CA LEU A 14 15.85 2.94 -12.09
C LEU A 14 17.25 2.48 -11.69
N SER A 15 18.12 3.44 -11.37
CA SER A 15 19.35 3.11 -10.62
C SER A 15 19.01 2.61 -9.21
N VAL A 16 19.98 2.00 -8.53
CA VAL A 16 19.82 1.54 -7.14
C VAL A 16 19.37 2.68 -6.21
N ALA A 17 19.99 3.86 -6.33
CA ALA A 17 19.63 5.03 -5.54
C ALA A 17 18.22 5.54 -5.86
N GLU A 18 17.82 5.51 -7.13
CA GLU A 18 16.47 5.86 -7.56
C GLU A 18 15.42 4.87 -7.01
N SER A 19 15.72 3.57 -6.99
CA SER A 19 14.86 2.54 -6.41
C SER A 19 14.67 2.76 -4.91
N GLN A 20 15.76 2.95 -4.16
CA GLN A 20 15.69 3.22 -2.72
C GLN A 20 14.88 4.47 -2.40
N ARG A 21 15.08 5.55 -3.17
CA ARG A 21 14.29 6.78 -3.06
C ARG A 21 12.82 6.54 -3.36
N TRP A 22 12.51 5.72 -4.36
CA TRP A 22 11.14 5.38 -4.71
C TRP A 22 10.45 4.56 -3.63
N GLU A 23 11.13 3.55 -3.08
CA GLU A 23 10.62 2.75 -1.97
C GLU A 23 10.36 3.60 -0.72
N ALA A 24 11.27 4.51 -0.37
CA ALA A 24 11.07 5.43 0.75
C ALA A 24 9.84 6.33 0.53
N PHE A 25 9.67 6.85 -0.69
CA PHE A 25 8.47 7.61 -1.06
C PHE A 25 7.19 6.77 -0.96
N CYS A 26 7.21 5.52 -1.41
CA CYS A 26 6.07 4.60 -1.29
C CYS A 26 5.71 4.33 0.17
N ARG A 27 6.71 4.09 1.05
CA ARG A 27 6.49 3.92 2.49
C ARG A 27 5.79 5.14 3.09
N GLN A 28 6.33 6.33 2.86
CA GLN A 28 5.76 7.58 3.37
C GLN A 28 4.31 7.77 2.92
N ARG A 29 4.02 7.58 1.62
CA ARG A 29 2.65 7.69 1.10
C ARG A 29 1.67 6.69 1.71
N LEU A 30 2.13 5.48 2.03
CA LEU A 30 1.25 4.44 2.58
C LEU A 30 1.05 4.58 4.09
N SER A 31 1.90 5.32 4.78
CA SER A 31 1.85 5.47 6.23
C SER A 31 1.25 6.78 6.69
N ASP A 32 1.40 7.86 5.92
CA ASP A 32 1.07 9.21 6.38
C ASP A 32 0.26 9.99 5.30
N PRO A 33 -0.95 10.46 5.64
CA PRO A 33 -1.81 11.20 4.70
C PRO A 33 -1.16 12.48 4.13
N GLU A 34 -0.25 13.11 4.88
CA GLU A 34 0.42 14.37 4.46
C GLU A 34 1.24 14.19 3.18
N PHE A 35 1.66 12.96 2.86
CA PHE A 35 2.38 12.63 1.63
C PHE A 35 1.48 12.43 0.40
N GLY A 36 0.21 12.82 0.50
CA GLY A 36 -0.72 12.91 -0.64
C GLY A 36 -1.29 11.56 -1.09
N ALA A 37 -1.41 10.60 -0.18
CA ALA A 37 -2.26 9.44 -0.40
C ALA A 37 -3.69 9.73 0.12
N PRO A 38 -4.74 9.43 -0.66
CA PRO A 38 -6.11 9.57 -0.18
C PRO A 38 -6.48 8.49 0.85
N ASN A 39 -5.66 7.45 1.01
CA ASN A 39 -5.90 6.33 1.91
C ASN A 39 -4.56 5.73 2.36
N THR A 40 -4.27 5.76 3.67
CA THR A 40 -3.12 5.07 4.27
C THR A 40 -3.44 3.60 4.54
N LEU A 41 -2.43 2.78 4.84
CA LEU A 41 -2.63 1.38 5.24
C LEU A 41 -3.50 1.28 6.51
N ALA A 42 -3.30 2.15 7.48
CA ALA A 42 -4.10 2.18 8.71
C ALA A 42 -5.58 2.50 8.41
N GLN A 43 -5.83 3.52 7.58
CA GLN A 43 -7.19 3.89 7.16
C GLN A 43 -7.86 2.77 6.35
N PHE A 44 -7.10 2.12 5.46
CA PHE A 44 -7.56 0.98 4.68
C PHE A 44 -7.98 -0.20 5.56
N TYR A 45 -7.16 -0.57 6.54
CA TYR A 45 -7.48 -1.66 7.46
C TYR A 45 -8.71 -1.34 8.34
N ALA A 46 -8.80 -0.10 8.86
CA ALA A 46 -9.97 0.33 9.62
C ALA A 46 -11.27 0.28 8.78
N ALA A 47 -11.20 0.71 7.52
CA ALA A 47 -12.34 0.65 6.59
C ALA A 47 -12.72 -0.81 6.28
N MET A 48 -11.73 -1.68 6.06
CA MET A 48 -11.94 -3.10 5.81
C MET A 48 -12.66 -3.78 6.98
N GLU A 49 -12.19 -3.58 8.22
CA GLU A 49 -12.84 -4.14 9.41
C GLU A 49 -14.26 -3.59 9.61
N SER A 50 -14.50 -2.32 9.31
CA SER A 50 -15.84 -1.73 9.34
C SER A 50 -16.79 -2.39 8.33
N LEU A 51 -16.30 -2.74 7.14
CA LEU A 51 -17.10 -3.41 6.10
C LEU A 51 -17.40 -4.87 6.45
N ARG A 52 -16.47 -5.57 7.11
CA ARG A 52 -16.62 -7.01 7.45
C ARG A 52 -17.89 -7.34 8.23
N VAL A 53 -18.41 -6.40 9.02
CA VAL A 53 -19.61 -6.61 9.86
C VAL A 53 -20.86 -6.93 9.03
N ASN A 54 -20.97 -6.38 7.82
CA ASN A 54 -22.19 -6.46 6.99
C ASN A 54 -21.94 -7.11 5.62
N CYS A 55 -20.83 -7.85 5.45
CA CYS A 55 -20.47 -8.43 4.16
C CYS A 55 -21.22 -9.73 3.86
N SER A 56 -21.63 -9.90 2.59
CA SER A 56 -21.95 -11.22 2.05
C SER A 56 -20.71 -12.11 1.98
N PRO A 57 -20.87 -13.44 1.83
CA PRO A 57 -19.72 -14.35 1.66
C PRO A 57 -18.81 -13.97 0.49
N GLU A 58 -19.37 -13.51 -0.63
CA GLU A 58 -18.62 -13.08 -1.82
C GLU A 58 -17.84 -11.78 -1.53
N GLN A 59 -18.45 -10.83 -0.82
CA GLN A 59 -17.77 -9.60 -0.41
C GLN A 59 -16.63 -9.90 0.58
N LEU A 60 -16.83 -10.85 1.50
CA LEU A 60 -15.79 -11.27 2.43
C LEU A 60 -14.58 -11.86 1.69
N GLN A 61 -14.79 -12.63 0.63
CA GLN A 61 -13.70 -13.15 -0.21
C GLN A 61 -12.89 -12.01 -0.85
N VAL A 62 -13.57 -10.97 -1.35
CA VAL A 62 -12.88 -9.79 -1.90
C VAL A 62 -12.07 -9.07 -0.82
N LEU A 63 -12.63 -8.88 0.38
CA LEU A 63 -11.90 -8.26 1.50
C LEU A 63 -10.66 -9.08 1.89
N GLN A 64 -10.73 -10.41 1.86
CA GLN A 64 -9.58 -11.28 2.14
C GLN A 64 -8.47 -11.12 1.08
N GLN A 65 -8.84 -11.06 -0.20
CA GLN A 65 -7.87 -10.83 -1.29
C GLN A 65 -7.19 -9.47 -1.15
N TRP A 66 -7.97 -8.44 -0.80
CA TRP A 66 -7.48 -7.10 -0.52
C TRP A 66 -6.53 -7.05 0.67
N GLN A 67 -6.87 -7.74 1.76
CA GLN A 67 -6.01 -7.88 2.93
C GLN A 67 -4.68 -8.55 2.57
N ALA A 68 -4.73 -9.66 1.83
CA ALA A 68 -3.54 -10.40 1.41
C ALA A 68 -2.63 -9.54 0.52
N TYR A 69 -3.20 -8.77 -0.40
CA TYR A 69 -2.44 -7.84 -1.23
C TYR A 69 -1.76 -6.75 -0.40
N ALA A 70 -2.48 -6.14 0.56
CA ALA A 70 -1.92 -5.11 1.44
C ALA A 70 -0.76 -5.67 2.31
N GLN A 71 -0.90 -6.89 2.84
CA GLN A 71 0.16 -7.56 3.59
C GLN A 71 1.40 -7.84 2.73
N ALA A 72 1.22 -8.35 1.52
CA ALA A 72 2.32 -8.57 0.58
C ALA A 72 3.03 -7.26 0.20
N LEU A 73 2.27 -6.17 0.05
CA LEU A 73 2.79 -4.84 -0.21
C LEU A 73 3.62 -4.31 0.98
N GLN A 74 3.14 -4.50 2.22
CA GLN A 74 3.88 -4.14 3.42
C GLN A 74 5.19 -4.90 3.54
N ALA A 75 5.16 -6.22 3.33
CA ALA A 75 6.35 -7.07 3.36
C ALA A 75 7.39 -6.61 2.32
N ARG A 76 6.95 -6.38 1.08
CA ARG A 76 7.84 -5.92 -0.01
C ARG A 76 8.48 -4.56 0.25
N LEU A 77 7.77 -3.67 0.94
CA LEU A 77 8.28 -2.32 1.24
C LEU A 77 8.95 -2.22 2.63
N ALA A 78 9.02 -3.33 3.37
CA ALA A 78 9.48 -3.37 4.76
C ALA A 78 8.75 -2.37 5.66
N ILE A 79 7.42 -2.25 5.49
CA ILE A 79 6.55 -1.45 6.36
C ILE A 79 6.08 -2.37 7.48
N SER A 80 6.46 -2.05 8.73
CA SER A 80 5.94 -2.76 9.89
C SER A 80 4.42 -2.71 9.91
N SER A 81 3.77 -3.86 10.09
CA SER A 81 2.36 -3.90 10.47
C SER A 81 2.26 -3.31 11.86
N VAL A 82 1.88 -2.03 11.96
CA VAL A 82 1.32 -1.51 13.22
C VAL A 82 0.10 -2.39 13.48
N GLY A 83 0.14 -3.11 14.61
CA GLY A 83 -0.88 -4.08 14.97
C GLY A 83 -2.27 -3.48 14.83
N ILE A 84 -3.13 -4.21 14.12
CA ILE A 84 -4.58 -4.12 14.32
C ILE A 84 -4.87 -4.79 15.66
#